data_AF-A0A821RPJ7-F1
#
_entry.id   AF-A0A821RPJ7-F1
#
_cell.length_a   1.000
_cell.length_b   1.000
_cell.length_c   1.000
_cell.angle_alpha   90.00
_cell.angle_beta   90.00
_cell.angle_gamma   90.00
#
_symmetry.space_group_name_H-M   'P 1'
#
loop_
_entity.id
_entity.type
_entity.pdbx_description
1 polymer ?
#
loop_
_entity_poly.entity_id
_entity_poly.type
_entity_poly.pdbx_seq_one_letter_code
_entity_poly.pdbx_strand_id
1 'polypeptide(L)' 'QQQFWWPNMKQSVIDHIKFCVVCQAYNVSREKRPGFLHPVPPPDGPNQLIGMDFCGPFPTTP' A
#
# COMPACT_ATOMS: atom_id res chain seq x y z
N GLN A 1 -4.93 17.91 -34.34
CA GLN A 1 -5.11 17.62 -32.90
C GLN A 1 -6.38 18.31 -32.44
N GLN A 2 -7.24 17.63 -31.70
CA GLN A 2 -8.45 18.26 -31.17
C GLN A 2 -8.10 18.84 -29.79
N GLN A 3 -8.25 20.15 -29.64
CA GLN A 3 -8.09 20.85 -28.38
C GLN A 3 -9.47 21.13 -27.81
N PHE A 4 -9.67 20.72 -26.57
CA PHE A 4 -10.93 20.89 -25.86
C PHE A 4 -10.69 21.70 -24.59
N TRP A 5 -11.71 22.45 -24.18
CA TRP A 5 -11.70 23.21 -22.94
C TRP A 5 -13.09 23.22 -22.33
N TRP A 6 -13.15 23.11 -21.01
CA TRP A 6 -14.36 23.33 -20.22
C TRP A 6 -13.98 23.80 -18.80
N PRO A 7 -14.90 24.45 -18.07
CA PRO A 7 -14.66 24.85 -16.69
C PRO A 7 -14.29 23.63 -15.81
N ASN A 8 -13.27 23.77 -14.97
CA ASN A 8 -12.79 22.72 -14.06
C ASN A 8 -12.26 21.44 -14.73
N MET A 9 -11.85 21.49 -16.00
CA MET A 9 -11.31 20.33 -16.74
C MET A 9 -10.28 19.50 -15.97
N LYS A 10 -9.30 20.16 -15.34
CA LYS A 10 -8.28 19.49 -14.53
C LYS A 10 -8.91 18.67 -13.39
N GLN A 11 -9.91 19.22 -12.70
CA GLN A 11 -10.59 18.54 -11.60
C GLN A 11 -11.37 17.33 -12.12
N SER A 12 -12.10 17.48 -13.24
CA SER A 12 -12.83 16.36 -13.86
C SER A 12 -11.90 15.19 -14.22
N VAL A 13 -10.71 15.48 -14.74
CA VAL A 13 -9.70 14.45 -15.04
C VAL A 13 -9.19 13.78 -13.76
N ILE A 14 -8.90 14.56 -12.71
CA ILE A 14 -8.48 14.03 -11.41
C ILE A 14 -9.55 13.09 -10.83
N ASP A 15 -10.81 13.52 -10.84
CA ASP A 15 -11.92 12.73 -10.30
C ASP A 15 -12.11 11.43 -11.08
N HIS A 16 -12.02 11.49 -12.41
CA HIS A 16 -12.07 10.29 -13.25
C HIS A 16 -10.97 9.30 -12.89
N ILE A 17 -9.71 9.76 -12.77
CA ILE A 17 -8.57 8.91 -12.42
C ILE A 17 -8.73 8.34 -11.00
N LYS A 18 -9.30 9.11 -10.07
CA LYS A 18 -9.56 8.69 -8.68
C LYS A 18 -10.53 7.50 -8.61
N PHE A 19 -11.54 7.44 -9.48
CA PHE A 19 -12.53 6.36 -9.52
C PHE A 19 -12.23 5.26 -10.56
N CYS A 20 -11.18 5.41 -11.37
CA CYS A 20 -10.77 4.42 -12.37
C CYS A 20 -10.11 3.20 -11.71
N VAL A 21 -10.82 2.07 -11.63
CA VAL A 21 -10.32 0.82 -11.00
C VAL A 21 -9.00 0.34 -11.63
N VAL A 22 -8.92 0.33 -12.96
CA VAL A 22 -7.72 -0.07 -13.70
C VAL A 22 -6.54 0.84 -13.36
N CYS A 23 -6.78 2.15 -13.29
CA CYS A 23 -5.75 3.13 -12.96
C CYS A 23 -5.25 2.91 -11.52
N GLN A 24 -6.15 2.68 -10.57
CA GLN A 24 -5.78 2.42 -9.18
C GLN A 24 -5.01 1.11 -9.01
N ALA A 25 -5.35 0.08 -9.79
CA ALA A 25 -4.69 -1.23 -9.71
C ALA A 25 -3.26 -1.23 -10.27
N TYR A 26 -3.00 -0.50 -11.35
CA TYR A 26 -1.72 -0.57 -12.07
C TYR A 26 -0.83 0.66 -11.90
N ASN A 27 -1.35 1.80 -11.44
CA ASN A 27 -0.53 2.98 -11.23
C ASN A 27 0.30 2.82 -9.95
N VAL A 28 1.62 2.80 -10.12
CA VAL A 28 2.56 2.71 -8.99
C VAL A 28 2.49 3.98 -8.17
N SER A 29 2.28 3.85 -6.86
CA SER A 29 2.43 4.99 -5.94
C SER A 29 3.85 5.52 -5.99
N ARG A 30 3.98 6.83 -6.22
CA ARG A 30 5.26 7.56 -6.18
C ARG A 30 5.41 8.38 -4.90
N GLU A 31 4.60 8.06 -3.89
CA GLU A 31 4.70 8.69 -2.59
C GLU A 31 6.03 8.33 -1.92
N LYS A 32 6.43 9.13 -0.94
CA LYS A 32 7.62 8.82 -0.15
C LYS A 32 7.42 7.46 0.52
N ARG A 33 8.50 6.70 0.62
CA ARG A 33 8.49 5.43 1.36
C ARG A 33 7.90 5.70 2.76
N PRO A 34 7.00 4.83 3.26
CA PRO A 34 6.55 4.92 4.64
C PRO A 34 7.73 5.01 5.60
N GLY A 35 7.55 5.74 6.70
CA GLY A 35 8.56 5.83 7.76
C GLY A 35 8.77 4.49 8.48
N PHE A 36 9.50 4.54 9.60
CA PHE A 36 9.67 3.36 10.44
C PHE A 36 8.34 2.87 11.01
N LEU A 37 8.21 1.55 11.16
CA LEU A 37 7.10 0.94 11.88
C LEU A 37 7.11 1.43 13.34
N HIS A 38 5.91 1.67 13.89
CA HIS A 38 5.78 1.91 15.32
C HIS A 38 6.07 0.61 16.08
N PRO A 39 7.04 0.60 17.02
CA PRO A 39 7.35 -0.60 17.78
C PRO A 39 6.18 -0.94 18.71
N VAL A 40 5.95 -2.25 18.89
CA VAL A 40 5.06 -2.75 19.95
C VAL A 40 5.77 -2.50 21.29
N PRO A 41 5.11 -1.89 22.29
CA PRO A 41 5.72 -1.70 23.61
C PRO A 41 6.11 -3.06 24.21
N PRO A 42 7.21 -3.12 24.97
CA PRO A 42 7.61 -4.35 25.63
C PRO A 42 6.55 -4.79 26.65
N PRO A 43 6.33 -6.09 26.82
CA PRO A 43 5.48 -6.58 27.90
C PRO A 43 6.08 -6.28 29.28
N ASP A 44 5.23 -6.11 30.29
CA ASP A 44 5.61 -5.84 31.69
C ASP A 44 6.14 -7.10 32.42
N GLY A 45 5.92 -8.28 31.84
CA GLY A 45 6.28 -9.55 32.46
C GLY A 45 6.46 -10.68 31.44
N PRO A 46 7.02 -11.82 31.90
CA PRO A 46 7.27 -12.97 31.04
C PRO A 46 5.97 -13.52 30.45
N ASN A 47 6.05 -14.03 29.22
CA ASN A 47 4.96 -14.71 28.50
C ASN A 47 3.71 -13.85 28.22
N GLN A 48 3.77 -12.53 28.34
CA GLN A 48 2.63 -11.64 28.04
C GLN A 48 2.52 -11.26 26.55
N LEU A 49 3.58 -11.43 25.77
CA LEU A 49 3.60 -11.22 24.33
C LEU A 49 4.33 -12.38 23.65
N ILE A 50 3.67 -13.03 22.70
CA ILE A 50 4.22 -14.14 21.91
C ILE A 50 4.10 -13.76 20.44
N GLY A 51 5.24 -13.64 19.75
CA GLY A 51 5.30 -13.53 18.29
C GLY A 51 5.53 -14.90 17.68
N MET A 52 4.72 -15.29 16.70
CA MET A 52 4.88 -16.53 15.96
C MET A 52 4.86 -16.21 14.47
N ASP A 53 5.76 -16.83 13.71
CA ASP A 53 5.78 -16.76 12.25
C ASP A 53 6.19 -18.12 11.69
N PHE A 54 5.83 -18.36 10.43
CA PHE A 54 6.23 -19.57 9.73
C PHE A 54 7.61 -19.38 9.12
N CYS A 55 8.50 -20.34 9.36
CA CYS A 55 9.73 -20.47 8.60
C CYS A 55 9.53 -21.47 7.46
N GLY A 56 10.00 -21.15 6.27
CA GLY A 56 9.95 -22.05 5.11
C GLY A 56 9.97 -21.33 3.76
N PRO A 57 9.76 -22.08 2.65
CA PRO A 57 9.61 -23.54 2.62
C PRO A 57 10.92 -24.25 2.95
N PHE A 58 10.85 -25.38 3.65
CA PHE A 58 12.00 -26.25 3.91
C PHE A 58 12.11 -27.35 2.85
N PRO A 59 13.32 -27.90 2.61
CA PRO A 59 13.47 -29.06 1.74
C PRO A 59 12.63 -30.23 2.26
N THR A 60 11.89 -30.88 1.36
CA THR A 60 11.27 -32.17 1.66
C THR A 60 12.33 -33.26 1.55
N THR A 61 12.33 -34.21 2.50
CA THR A 61 13.14 -35.43 2.37
C THR A 61 12.71 -36.18 1.09
N PRO A 62 13.65 -36.79 0.33
CA PRO A 62 13.33 -37.57 -0.86
C PRO A 62 12.30 -38.68 -0.61
#